data_AF-A0A2C9ETL3-F1
#
_entry.id   AF-A0A2C9ETL3-F1
#
_cell.length_a   1.000
_cell.length_b   1.000
_cell.length_c   1.000
_cell.angle_alpha   90.00
_cell.angle_beta   90.00
_cell.angle_gamma   90.00
#
_symmetry.space_group_name_H-M   'P 1'
#
loop_
_entity.id
_entity.type
_entity.pdbx_description
1 polymer ?
#
loop_
_entity_poly.entity_id
_entity_poly.type
_entity_poly.pdbx_seq_one_letter_code
_entity_poly.pdbx_strand_id
1 'polypeptide(L)' 'MSSRLNPDDQRHVEEYLQLPQHRVERRPFRPWMLLVVVIAVTVALGLLSRFISYLTL' A
#
# COMPACT_ATOMS: atom_id res chain seq x y z
N MET A 1 -7.01 -22.51 17.96
CA MET A 1 -7.78 -23.75 17.75
C MET A 1 -7.71 -24.09 16.27
N SER A 2 -6.61 -24.67 15.81
CA SER A 2 -6.55 -25.20 14.45
C SER A 2 -7.38 -26.47 14.42
N SER A 3 -8.61 -26.37 13.90
CA SER A 3 -9.29 -27.54 13.37
C SER A 3 -8.31 -28.17 12.37
N ARG A 4 -7.83 -29.38 12.65
CA ARG A 4 -7.01 -30.10 11.68
C ARG A 4 -7.92 -30.36 10.49
N LEU A 5 -7.71 -29.62 9.40
CA LEU A 5 -8.38 -29.94 8.15
C LEU A 5 -8.08 -31.39 7.80
N ASN A 6 -9.02 -32.03 7.12
CA ASN A 6 -8.77 -33.33 6.53
C ASN A 6 -7.47 -33.24 5.68
N PRO A 7 -6.55 -34.20 5.77
CA PRO A 7 -5.31 -34.21 4.99
C PRO A 7 -5.48 -33.95 3.49
N ASP A 8 -6.63 -34.31 2.90
CA ASP A 8 -6.96 -34.00 1.50
C ASP A 8 -7.25 -32.50 1.30
N ASP A 9 -8.12 -31.93 2.13
CA ASP A 9 -8.46 -30.51 2.08
C ASP A 9 -7.23 -29.63 2.32
N GLN A 10 -6.34 -30.05 3.23
CA GLN A 10 -5.12 -29.34 3.52
C GLN A 10 -4.15 -29.33 2.33
N ARG A 11 -4.07 -30.44 1.58
CA ARG A 11 -3.29 -30.50 0.33
C ARG A 11 -3.83 -29.56 -0.73
N HIS A 12 -5.14 -29.51 -0.90
CA HIS A 12 -5.76 -28.57 -1.85
C HIS A 12 -5.48 -27.11 -1.51
N VAL A 13 -5.51 -26.75 -0.21
CA VAL A 13 -5.16 -25.40 0.26
C VAL A 13 -3.69 -25.08 -0.03
N GLU A 14 -2.78 -26.00 0.27
CA GLU A 14 -1.35 -25.82 0.01
C GLU A 14 -1.06 -25.64 -1.48
N GLU A 15 -1.67 -26.45 -2.33
CA GLU A 15 -1.54 -26.37 -3.79
C GLU A 15 -2.08 -25.03 -4.32
N TYR A 16 -3.22 -24.57 -3.80
CA TYR A 16 -3.79 -23.26 -4.13
C TYR A 16 -2.87 -22.10 -3.69
N LEU A 17 -2.29 -22.16 -2.49
CA LEU A 17 -1.39 -21.13 -1.98
C LEU A 17 -0.03 -21.11 -2.70
N GLN A 18 0.37 -22.21 -3.33
CA GLN A 18 1.59 -22.29 -4.13
C GLN A 18 1.45 -21.70 -5.54
N LEU A 19 0.22 -21.37 -5.97
CA LEU A 19 -0.04 -20.77 -7.28
C LEU A 19 0.80 -19.49 -7.48
N PRO A 20 1.27 -19.20 -8.71
CA PRO A 20 2.17 -18.07 -8.99
C PRO A 20 1.63 -16.71 -8.51
N GLN A 21 0.31 -16.54 -8.58
CA GLN A 21 -0.41 -15.33 -8.14
C GLN A 21 -0.31 -15.06 -6.62
N HIS A 22 -0.08 -16.10 -5.81
CA HIS A 22 0.05 -15.98 -4.36
C HIS A 22 1.50 -15.83 -3.90
N ARG A 23 2.48 -15.99 -4.80
CA ARG A 23 3.92 -15.81 -4.50
C ARG A 23 4.40 -14.36 -4.65
N VAL A 24 3.49 -13.40 -4.79
CA VAL A 24 3.87 -11.99 -4.92
C VAL A 24 4.43 -11.51 -3.58
N GLU A 25 5.75 -11.32 -3.53
CA GLU A 25 6.41 -10.65 -2.42
C GLU A 25 5.83 -9.25 -2.27
N ARG A 26 5.09 -9.05 -1.18
CA ARG A 26 4.55 -7.73 -0.84
C ARG A 26 5.73 -6.85 -0.51
N ARG A 27 5.92 -5.78 -1.31
CA ARG A 27 6.91 -4.77 -0.97
C ARG A 27 6.65 -4.28 0.45
N PRO A 28 7.70 -4.10 1.28
CA PRO A 28 7.51 -3.62 2.63
C PRO A 28 6.83 -2.24 2.57
N PHE A 29 5.78 -2.08 3.37
CA PHE A 29 5.08 -0.79 3.47
C PHE A 29 6.03 0.25 4.08
N ARG A 30 6.25 1.36 3.36
CA ARG A 30 7.17 2.44 3.78
C ARG A 30 6.35 3.68 4.18
N PRO A 31 5.89 3.78 5.45
CA PRO A 31 4.99 4.86 5.87
C PRO A 31 5.60 6.26 5.69
N TRP A 32 6.92 6.39 5.87
CA TRP A 32 7.64 7.64 5.68
C TRP A 32 7.56 8.20 4.26
N MET A 33 7.57 7.34 3.24
CA MET A 33 7.43 7.77 1.85
C MET A 33 6.07 8.44 1.63
N LEU A 34 5.01 7.81 2.17
CA LEU A 34 3.65 8.32 2.11
C LEU A 34 3.53 9.67 2.83
N LEU A 35 4.13 9.79 4.01
CA LEU A 35 4.16 11.04 4.77
C LEU A 35 4.85 12.18 4.00
N VAL A 36 6.03 11.91 3.42
CA VAL A 36 6.78 12.91 2.63
C VAL A 36 5.97 13.38 1.43
N VAL A 37 5.31 12.47 0.72
CA VAL A 37 4.47 12.82 -0.44
C VAL A 37 3.32 13.73 -0.02
N VAL A 38 2.61 13.40 1.06
CA VAL A 38 1.49 14.20 1.57
C VAL A 38 1.95 15.61 1.97
N ILE A 39 3.07 15.71 2.68
CA ILE A 39 3.64 17.00 3.08
C ILE A 39 4.03 17.81 1.84
N ALA A 40 4.73 17.20 0.89
CA ALA A 40 5.20 17.88 -0.32
C ALA A 40 4.03 18.45 -1.14
N VAL A 41 2.98 17.66 -1.36
CA VAL A 41 1.77 18.10 -2.07
C VAL A 41 1.08 19.24 -1.34
N THR A 42 0.91 19.12 -0.02
CA THR A 42 0.26 20.15 0.79
C THR A 42 1.03 21.47 0.77
N VAL A 43 2.35 21.42 0.90
CA VAL A 43 3.21 22.60 0.83
C VAL A 43 3.17 23.22 -0.57
N ALA A 44 3.26 22.41 -1.62
CA ALA A 44 3.21 22.90 -3.00
C ALA A 44 1.90 23.64 -3.30
N LEU A 45 0.75 23.07 -2.91
CA LEU A 45 -0.55 23.72 -3.07
C LEU A 45 -0.66 25.01 -2.25
N GLY A 46 -0.13 25.03 -1.03
CA GLY A 46 -0.09 26.22 -0.19
C GLY A 46 0.76 27.35 -0.79
N LEU A 47 1.93 27.01 -1.35
CA LEU A 47 2.79 27.97 -2.05
C LEU A 47 2.12 28.49 -3.33
N LEU A 48 1.52 27.60 -4.11
CA LEU A 48 0.80 27.97 -5.33
C LEU A 48 -0.37 28.93 -5.02
N SER A 49 -1.13 28.65 -3.96
CA SER A 49 -2.22 29.51 -3.51
C SER A 49 -1.72 30.92 -3.16
N ARG A 50 -0.63 31.02 -2.39
CA ARG A 50 -0.02 32.31 -2.04
C ARG A 50 0.52 33.04 -3.26
N PHE A 51 1.13 32.32 -4.20
CA PHE A 51 1.64 32.90 -5.43
C PHE A 51 0.52 33.51 -6.28
N ILE A 52 -0.59 32.78 -6.46
CA ILE A 52 -1.77 33.29 -7.17
C ILE A 52 -2.33 34.51 -6.45
N SER A 53 -2.48 34.45 -5.11
CA SER A 53 -2.96 35.59 -4.32
C SER A 53 -2.11 36.84 -4.49
N TYR A 54 -0.79 36.69 -4.58
CA TYR A 54 0.15 37.79 -4.81
C TYR A 54 0.00 38.41 -6.21
N LEU A 55 -0.36 37.62 -7.22
CA LEU A 55 -0.59 38.13 -8.58
C LEU A 55 -1.92 38.85 -8.75
N THR A 56 -2.90 38.57 -7.89
CA THR A 56 -4.25 39.13 -7.96
C THR A 56 -4.50 40.34 -7.06
N LEU A 57 -3.70 40.49 -6.00
CA LEU A 57 -3.75 41.64 -5.07
C LEU A 57 -2.84 42.76 -5.54
#